data_AF-A0A968Y8H3-F1
#
_entry.id   AF-A0A968Y8H3-F1
#
_cell.length_a   1.000
_cell.length_b   1.000
_cell.length_c   1.000
_cell.angle_alpha   90.00
_cell.angle_beta   90.00
_cell.angle_gamma   90.00
#
_symmetry.space_group_name_H-M   'P 1'
#
loop_
_entity.id
_entity.type
_entity.pdbx_description
1 polymer ?
#
loop_
_entity_poly.entity_id
_entity_poly.type
_entity_poly.pdbx_seq_one_letter_code
_entity_poly.pdbx_strand_id
1 'polypeptide(L)' 'MRFLTLIEVLELHRRVIEQSGGAFGIRDIGLLESAIAQPLMTFAGEELYPGLLEKSAALGFSIIMNHP' A
#
# COMPACT_ATOMS: atom_id res chain seq x y z
N MET A 1 2.22 -15.57 3.22
CA MET A 1 2.21 -14.15 3.64
C MET A 1 0.78 -13.64 3.65
N ARG A 2 0.44 -12.72 4.55
CA ARG A 2 -0.89 -12.08 4.61
C ARG A 2 -0.79 -10.68 4.01
N PHE A 3 -1.67 -10.36 3.07
CA PHE A 3 -1.74 -9.03 2.45
C PHE A 3 -2.78 -8.17 3.15
N LEU A 4 -2.56 -6.85 3.13
CA LEU A 4 -3.55 -5.90 3.63
C LEU A 4 -4.60 -5.66 2.55
N THR A 5 -5.86 -5.75 2.94
CA THR A 5 -6.97 -5.30 2.11
C THR A 5 -7.05 -3.78 2.07
N LEU A 6 -7.71 -3.22 1.05
CA LEU A 6 -7.96 -1.79 0.97
C LEU A 6 -8.61 -1.24 2.26
N ILE A 7 -9.60 -1.95 2.80
CA ILE A 7 -10.31 -1.57 4.03
C ILE A 7 -9.35 -1.51 5.22
N GLU A 8 -8.46 -2.49 5.35
CA GLU A 8 -7.45 -2.48 6.43
C GLU A 8 -6.46 -1.33 6.29
N VAL A 9 -6.05 -1.00 5.06
CA VAL A 9 -5.16 0.14 4.81
C VAL A 9 -5.83 1.47 5.16
N LEU A 10 -7.10 1.65 4.77
CA LEU A 10 -7.89 2.83 5.12
C LEU A 10 -8.08 2.97 6.64
N GLU A 11 -8.34 1.85 7.33
CA GLU A 11 -8.49 1.84 8.78
C GLU A 11 -7.17 2.15 9.50
N LEU A 12 -6.05 1.62 9.00
CA LEU A 12 -4.71 1.97 9.50
C LEU A 12 -4.41 3.45 9.28
N HIS A 13 -4.71 3.98 8.10
CA HIS A 13 -4.53 5.39 7.79
C HIS A 13 -5.35 6.29 8.73
N ARG A 14 -6.63 5.95 8.96
CA ARG A 14 -7.50 6.64 9.93
C ARG A 14 -6.87 6.65 11.33
N ARG A 15 -6.42 5.50 11.82
CA ARG A 15 -5.79 5.37 13.14
C ARG A 15 -4.52 6.20 13.27
N VAL A 16 -3.70 6.25 12.22
CA VAL A 16 -2.49 7.07 12.22
C VAL A 16 -2.86 8.55 12.33
N ILE A 17 -3.79 9.05 11.51
CA ILE A 17 -4.25 10.45 11.59
C ILE A 17 -4.83 10.79 12.96
N GLU A 18 -5.63 9.90 13.55
CA GLU A 18 -6.20 10.11 14.88
C GLU A 18 -5.14 10.24 15.98
N GLN A 19 -3.99 9.59 15.82
CA GLN A 19 -2.90 9.62 16.79
C GLN A 19 -1.90 10.74 16.54
N SER A 20 -1.55 11.01 15.27
CA SER A 20 -0.49 11.97 14.91
C SER A 20 -1.01 13.33 14.45
N GLY A 21 -2.31 13.47 14.21
CA GLY A 21 -2.88 14.57 13.45
C GLY A 21 -2.65 14.42 11.94
N GLY A 22 -3.34 15.25 11.15
CA GLY A 22 -3.31 15.22 9.69
C GLY A 22 -4.66 15.53 9.07
N ALA A 23 -4.72 15.58 7.75
CA ALA A 23 -5.97 15.71 7.00
C ALA A 23 -6.62 14.33 6.80
N PHE A 24 -7.94 14.25 7.00
CA PHE A 24 -8.71 13.06 6.63
C PHE A 24 -8.98 13.02 5.13
N GLY A 25 -9.17 11.80 4.62
CA GLY A 25 -9.52 11.54 3.23
C GLY A 25 -8.34 10.97 2.45
N ILE A 26 -8.65 10.42 1.28
CA ILE A 26 -7.68 9.87 0.32
C ILE A 26 -7.70 10.79 -0.89
N ARG A 27 -6.53 11.19 -1.38
CA ARG A 27 -6.41 12.08 -2.54
C ARG A 27 -6.85 11.38 -3.81
N ASP A 28 -6.47 10.12 -3.98
CA ASP A 28 -6.80 9.28 -5.12
C ASP A 28 -6.86 7.80 -4.72
N ILE A 29 -8.06 7.23 -4.76
CA ILE A 29 -8.29 5.83 -4.39
C ILE A 29 -7.63 4.85 -5.36
N GLY A 30 -7.55 5.20 -6.65
CA GLY A 30 -6.94 4.35 -7.67
C GLY A 30 -5.43 4.26 -7.48
N LEU A 31 -4.78 5.36 -7.06
CA LEU A 31 -3.37 5.34 -6.67
C LEU A 31 -3.12 4.49 -5.43
N LEU A 32 -4.06 4.48 -4.46
CA LEU A 32 -3.97 3.63 -3.28
C LEU A 32 -4.08 2.14 -3.66
N GLU A 33 -5.09 1.79 -4.46
CA GLU A 33 -5.29 0.44 -4.95
C GLU A 33 -4.08 -0.06 -5.76
N SER A 34 -3.54 0.80 -6.63
CA SER A 34 -2.32 0.49 -7.38
C SER A 34 -1.12 0.23 -6.45
N ALA A 35 -0.97 1.01 -5.38
CA ALA A 35 0.12 0.82 -4.43
C ALA A 35 -0.02 -0.49 -3.63
N ILE A 36 -1.24 -0.83 -3.22
CA ILE A 36 -1.55 -2.08 -2.49
C ILE A 36 -1.35 -3.31 -3.40
N ALA A 37 -1.62 -3.17 -4.70
CA ALA A 37 -1.42 -4.25 -5.67
C ALA A 37 0.06 -4.49 -6.01
N GLN A 38 0.94 -3.50 -5.83
CA GLN A 38 2.32 -3.57 -6.29
C GLN A 38 3.13 -4.78 -5.73
N PRO A 39 3.04 -5.14 -4.44
CA PRO A 39 3.72 -6.32 -3.90
C PRO A 39 3.29 -7.66 -4.52
N LEU A 40 2.15 -7.69 -5.22
CA LEU A 40 1.59 -8.88 -5.87
C LEU A 40 1.89 -8.92 -7.38
N MET A 41 2.61 -7.92 -7.90
CA MET A 41 2.87 -7.83 -9.32
C MET A 41 3.77 -8.97 -9.80
N THR A 42 3.42 -9.54 -10.95
CA THR A 42 4.15 -10.62 -11.61
C THR A 42 4.57 -10.21 -13.01
N PHE A 43 5.68 -10.75 -13.50
CA PHE A 43 6.12 -10.60 -14.89
C PHE A 43 6.53 -11.95 -15.44
N ALA A 44 6.03 -12.31 -16.63
CA ALA A 44 6.28 -13.60 -17.27
C ALA A 44 5.95 -14.83 -16.39
N GLY A 45 4.96 -14.70 -15.49
CA GLY A 45 4.55 -15.76 -14.57
C GLY A 45 5.33 -15.80 -13.25
N GLU A 46 6.37 -15.00 -13.10
CA GLU A 46 7.20 -14.92 -11.90
C GLU A 46 6.85 -13.70 -11.05
N GLU A 47 6.89 -13.83 -9.73
CA GLU A 47 6.69 -12.70 -8.82
C GLU A 47 7.84 -11.70 -8.94
N LEU A 48 7.53 -10.41 -9.11
CA LEU A 48 8.56 -9.36 -9.11
C LEU A 48 9.23 -9.18 -7.75
N TYR A 49 8.53 -9.54 -6.68
CA TYR A 49 8.97 -9.41 -5.30
C TYR A 49 8.74 -10.74 -4.56
N PRO A 50 9.69 -11.69 -4.56
CA PRO A 50 9.46 -13.02 -3.97
C PRO A 50 9.44 -13.04 -2.45
N GLY A 51 10.20 -12.13 -1.81
CA GLY A 51 10.40 -12.12 -0.36
C GLY A 51 9.56 -11.08 0.40
N LEU A 52 9.47 -11.27 1.72
CA LEU A 52 8.73 -10.38 2.61
C LEU A 52 9.26 -8.95 2.62
N LEU A 53 10.58 -8.79 2.62
CA LEU A 53 11.21 -7.48 2.67
C LEU A 53 10.99 -6.73 1.36
N GLU A 54 11.13 -7.42 0.23
CA GLU A 54 10.93 -6.88 -1.11
C GLU A 54 9.48 -6.44 -1.31
N LYS A 55 8.51 -7.27 -0.92
CA LYS A 55 7.08 -6.93 -0.96
C LYS A 55 6.76 -5.74 -0.05
N SER A 56 7.36 -5.68 1.14
CA SER A 56 7.15 -4.56 2.08
C SER A 56 7.75 -3.26 1.53
N ALA A 57 8.94 -3.32 0.94
CA ALA A 57 9.59 -2.18 0.31
C ALA A 57 8.79 -1.67 -0.90
N ALA A 58 8.29 -2.57 -1.75
CA ALA A 58 7.45 -2.21 -2.89
C ALA A 58 6.15 -1.49 -2.48
N LEU A 59 5.48 -1.98 -1.42
CA LEU A 59 4.30 -1.34 -0.84
C LEU A 59 4.63 0.08 -0.35
N GLY A 60 5.63 0.18 0.52
CA GLY A 60 6.03 1.46 1.14
C GLY A 60 6.46 2.48 0.10
N PHE A 61 7.31 2.07 -0.85
CA PHE A 61 7.74 2.92 -1.96
C PHE A 61 6.56 3.44 -2.78
N SER A 62 5.61 2.57 -3.14
CA SER A 62 4.46 2.96 -3.97
C SER A 62 3.52 3.92 -3.25
N ILE A 63 3.25 3.69 -1.95
CA ILE A 63 2.43 4.62 -1.16
C ILE A 63 3.12 5.99 -1.07
N ILE A 64 4.43 6.00 -0.75
CA ILE A 64 5.18 7.26 -0.62
C ILE A 64 5.23 8.00 -1.95
N MET A 65 5.58 7.33 -3.05
CA MET A 65 5.77 8.00 -4.34
C MET A 65 4.47 8.41 -5.01
N ASN A 66 3.41 7.60 -4.89
CA ASN A 66 2.13 7.91 -5.51
C ASN A 66 1.36 8.97 -4.73
N HIS A 67 1.66 9.17 -3.44
CA HIS A 67 0.91 10.05 -2.55
C HIS A 67 -0.61 9.91 -2.75
N PRO A 68 -1.17 8.70 -2.59
CA PRO A 68 -2.59 8.49 -2.78
C PRO A 68 -3.43 9.27 -1.77
#